data_AF-A0A2M8A0Z9-F1
#
_entry.id   AF-A0A2M8A0Z9-F1
#
_cell.length_a   1.000
_cell.length_b   1.000
_cell.length_c   1.000
_cell.angle_alpha   90.00
_cell.angle_beta   90.00
_cell.angle_gamma   90.00
#
_symmetry.space_group_name_H-M   'P 1'
#
loop_
_entity.id
_entity.type
_entity.pdbx_description
1 polymer ?
#
loop_
_entity_poly.entity_id
_entity_poly.type
_entity_poly.pdbx_seq_one_letter_code
_entity_poly.pdbx_strand_id
1 'polypeptide(L)' 'MRFIFYFFYLFFIILGASFAILNSYNVSFNYFVAEKTIYFPLLFLLLLFVGMLLGVMLMLPTMIKLKAQLCHARH' A
#
# COMPACT_ATOMS: atom_id res chain seq x y z
N MET A 1 5.45 -14.22 -19.86
CA MET A 1 5.90 -13.53 -18.62
C MET A 1 5.53 -12.04 -18.61
N ARG A 2 6.15 -11.17 -19.43
CA ARG A 2 5.84 -9.71 -19.44
C ARG A 2 4.35 -9.37 -19.62
N PHE A 3 3.66 -10.04 -20.55
CA PHE A 3 2.23 -9.82 -20.78
C PHE A 3 1.33 -10.18 -19.58
N ILE A 4 1.72 -11.19 -18.79
CA ILE A 4 0.99 -11.58 -17.57
C ILE A 4 1.10 -10.45 -16.54
N PHE A 5 2.30 -9.88 -16.38
CA PHE A 5 2.49 -8.71 -15.50
C PHE A 5 1.67 -7.52 -15.97
N TYR A 6 1.65 -7.21 -17.27
CA TYR A 6 0.82 -6.12 -17.80
C TYR A 6 -0.67 -6.36 -17.54
N PHE A 7 -1.16 -7.58 -17.73
CA PHE A 7 -2.55 -7.93 -17.43
C PHE A 7 -2.85 -7.75 -15.94
N PHE A 8 -1.93 -8.16 -15.07
CA PHE A 8 -2.05 -7.98 -13.63
C PHE A 8 -2.08 -6.50 -13.24
N TYR A 9 -1.18 -5.67 -13.78
CA TYR A 9 -1.19 -4.22 -13.56
C TYR A 9 -2.50 -3.59 -14.03
N LEU A 10 -2.98 -3.95 -15.23
CA LEU A 10 -4.23 -3.45 -15.77
C LEU A 10 -5.42 -3.84 -14.89
N PHE A 11 -5.45 -5.08 -14.40
CA PHE A 11 -6.45 -5.55 -13.44
C PHE A 11 -6.46 -4.70 -12.16
N PHE A 12 -5.29 -4.45 -11.56
CA PHE A 12 -5.18 -3.62 -10.36
C PHE A 12 -5.61 -2.17 -10.59
N ILE A 13 -5.27 -1.59 -11.74
CA ILE A 13 -5.69 -0.24 -12.11
C ILE A 13 -7.22 -0.17 -12.21
N ILE A 14 -7.85 -1.13 -12.90
CA ILE A 14 -9.31 -1.18 -13.05
C ILE A 14 -9.98 -1.34 -11.68
N LEU A 15 -9.45 -2.22 -10.82
CA LEU A 15 -9.98 -2.46 -9.49
C LEU A 15 -9.89 -1.20 -8.62
N GLY A 16 -8.73 -0.53 -8.61
CA GLY A 16 -8.53 0.72 -7.88
C GLY A 16 -9.43 1.85 -8.36
N ALA A 17 -9.57 2.02 -9.69
CA ALA A 17 -10.46 3.01 -10.27
C ALA A 17 -11.93 2.72 -9.95
N SER A 18 -12.37 1.48 -10.10
CA SER A 18 -13.73 1.04 -9.78
C SER A 18 -14.05 1.25 -8.30
N PHE A 19 -13.12 0.91 -7.42
CA PHE A 19 -13.24 1.15 -5.98
C PHE A 19 -13.39 2.64 -5.67
N ALA A 20 -12.58 3.50 -6.27
CA ALA A 20 -12.62 4.94 -6.05
C ALA A 20 -13.94 5.57 -6.54
N ILE A 21 -14.46 5.10 -7.68
CA ILE A 21 -15.73 5.56 -8.23
C ILE A 21 -16.91 5.09 -7.36
N LEU A 22 -16.94 3.81 -6.99
CA LEU A 22 -18.04 3.23 -6.20
C LEU A 22 -18.07 3.73 -4.76
N ASN A 23 -16.93 4.13 -4.21
CA ASN A 23 -16.80 4.62 -2.83
C ASN A 23 -16.47 6.12 -2.78
N SER A 24 -16.92 6.90 -3.77
CA SER A 24 -16.57 8.32 -3.91
C SER A 24 -17.24 9.25 -2.89
N TYR A 25 -17.62 8.76 -1.71
CA TYR A 25 -18.24 9.58 -0.68
C TYR A 25 -17.17 10.36 0.11
N ASN A 26 -17.58 11.51 0.61
CA ASN A 26 -16.75 12.36 1.44
C ASN A 26 -16.91 11.96 2.91
N VAL A 27 -15.79 11.93 3.62
CA VAL A 27 -15.75 11.72 5.07
C VAL A 27 -15.37 13.03 5.73
N SER A 28 -16.22 13.48 6.65
CA SER A 28 -15.94 14.62 7.51
C SER A 28 -14.99 14.22 8.64
N PHE A 29 -13.84 14.87 8.71
CA PHE A 29 -12.97 14.86 9.87
C PHE A 29 -13.27 16.09 10.71
N ASN A 30 -13.83 15.86 11.89
CA ASN A 30 -14.04 16.91 12.86
C ASN A 30 -12.77 17.06 13.70
N TYR A 31 -11.86 17.92 13.25
CA TYR A 31 -10.78 18.35 14.12
C TYR A 31 -11.39 19.34 15.12
N PHE A 32 -11.00 19.27 16.40
CA PHE A 32 -11.55 20.06 17.52
C PHE A 32 -11.74 21.58 17.25
N VAL A 33 -11.14 22.12 16.18
CA VAL A 33 -11.19 23.53 15.77
C VAL A 33 -11.85 23.74 14.38
N ALA A 34 -11.91 22.73 13.51
CA ALA A 34 -12.46 22.85 12.17
C ALA A 34 -12.87 21.50 11.56
N GLU A 35 -13.99 21.47 10.84
CA GLU A 35 -14.41 20.31 10.06
C GLU A 35 -13.76 20.36 8.68
N LYS A 36 -13.08 19.26 8.29
CA LYS A 36 -12.49 19.12 6.96
C LYS A 36 -12.99 17.84 6.30
N THR A 37 -13.47 17.96 5.07
CA THR A 37 -13.89 16.80 4.28
C THR A 37 -12.70 16.25 3.48
N ILE A 38 -12.59 14.92 3.45
CA ILE A 38 -11.64 14.20 2.60
C ILE A 38 -12.35 13.08 1.85
N TYR A 39 -11.92 12.79 0.64
CA TYR A 39 -12.43 11.66 -0.13
C TYR A 39 -12.04 10.34 0.53
N PHE A 40 -13.03 9.49 0.81
CA PHE A 40 -12.80 8.17 1.42
C PHE A 40 -11.76 7.32 0.65
N PRO A 41 -11.81 7.23 -0.69
CA PRO A 41 -10.83 6.42 -1.43
C PRO A 41 -9.40 6.93 -1.26
N LEU A 42 -9.22 8.25 -1.12
CA LEU A 42 -7.91 8.85 -0.89
C LEU A 42 -7.36 8.47 0.49
N LEU A 43 -8.23 8.47 1.51
CA LEU A 43 -7.85 8.05 2.86
C LEU A 43 -7.42 6.59 2.88
N PHE A 44 -8.17 5.73 2.18
CA PHE A 44 -7.86 4.31 2.09
C PHE A 44 -6.54 4.05 1.34
N LEU A 45 -6.28 4.81 0.26
CA LEU A 45 -5.02 4.78 -0.47
C LEU A 45 -3.83 5.13 0.44
N LEU A 46 -3.96 6.19 1.25
CA LEU A 46 -2.92 6.59 2.21
C LEU A 46 -2.68 5.51 3.25
N LEU A 47 -3.74 4.90 3.78
CA LEU A 47 -3.64 3.83 4.76
C LEU A 47 -2.89 2.61 4.19
N LEU A 48 -3.20 2.24 2.94
CA LEU A 48 -2.55 1.14 2.24
C LEU A 48 -1.06 1.45 2.00
N PHE A 49 -0.75 2.67 1.60
CA PHE A 49 0.63 3.13 1.42
C PHE A 49 1.44 3.08 2.72
N VAL A 50 0.86 3.55 3.83
CA VAL A 50 1.50 3.46 5.16
C VAL A 50 1.69 2.00 5.57
N GLY A 51 0.69 1.14 5.39
CA GLY A 51 0.80 -0.29 5.68
C GLY A 51 1.90 -0.98 4.86
N MET A 52 2.03 -0.62 3.58
CA MET A 52 3.11 -1.10 2.72
C MET A 52 4.48 -0.67 3.23
N LEU A 53 4.66 0.61 3.58
CA LEU A 53 5.91 1.12 4.13
C LEU A 53 6.29 0.40 5.43
N LEU A 54 5.33 0.23 6.34
CA LEU A 54 5.54 -0.51 7.59
C LEU A 54 5.89 -1.97 7.33
N GLY A 55 5.20 -2.63 6.39
CA GLY A 55 5.49 -4.00 6.00
C GLY A 55 6.92 -4.17 5.49
N VAL A 56 7.38 -3.26 4.62
CA VAL A 56 8.77 -3.25 4.14
C VAL A 56 9.74 -3.02 5.29
N MET A 57 9.48 -2.04 6.17
CA MET A 57 10.33 -1.76 7.33
C MET A 57 10.48 -2.97 8.25
N LEU A 58 9.40 -3.73 8.48
CA LEU A 58 9.41 -4.94 9.31
C LEU A 58 10.14 -6.12 8.64
N MET A 59 10.15 -6.19 7.31
CA MET A 59 10.87 -7.23 6.56
C MET A 59 12.37 -6.97 6.46
N LEU A 60 12.83 -5.72 6.50
CA LEU A 60 14.24 -5.38 6.32
C LEU A 60 15.19 -6.12 7.30
N PRO A 61 14.93 -6.19 8.62
CA PRO A 61 15.81 -6.88 9.56
C PRO A 61 15.95 -8.38 9.27
N THR A 62 14.85 -9.04 8.88
CA THR A 62 14.88 -10.48 8.59
C THR A 62 15.64 -10.76 7.30
N MET A 63 15.49 -9.91 6.28
CA MET A 63 16.26 -10.01 5.03
C MET A 63 17.77 -9.81 5.28
N ILE A 64 18.14 -8.85 6.13
CA ILE A 64 19.55 -8.61 6.49
C ILE A 64 20.12 -9.82 7.25
N LYS A 65 19.38 -10.32 8.26
CA LYS A 65 19.80 -11.50 9.04
C LYS A 65 19.96 -12.73 8.16
N LEU A 66 19.03 -12.96 7.24
CA LEU A 66 19.08 -14.09 6.32
C LEU A 66 20.29 -14.00 5.37
N LYS A 67 20.58 -12.81 4.83
CA LYS A 67 21.79 -12.60 4.01
C LYS A 67 23.07 -12.84 4.81
N ALA A 68 23.14 -12.40 6.06
CA ALA A 68 24.29 -12.64 6.93
C ALA A 68 24.51 -14.13 7.21
N GLN A 69 23.43 -14.87 7.50
CA GLN A 69 23.50 -16.32 7.72
C GLN A 69 23.93 -17.09 6.47
N LEU A 70 23.41 -16.72 5.30
CA LEU A 70 23.81 -17.33 4.02
C LEU A 70 25.28 -17.05 3.66
N CYS A 71 25.80 -15.88 4.04
CA CYS A 71 27.22 -15.54 3.87
C CYS A 71 28.09 -16.42 4.79
N HIS A 72 27.69 -16.59 6.05
CA HIS A 72 28.42 -17.40 7.00
C HIS A 72 28.41 -18.89 6.64
N ALA A 73 27.30 -19.43 6.11
CA ALA A 73 27.20 -20.84 5.72
C ALA A 73 27.95 -21.18 4.41
N ARG A 74 28.47 -20.18 3.69
CA ARG A 74 29.25 -20.37 2.45
C ARG A 74 30.77 -20.47 2.72
N HIS A 75 31.23 -20.05 3.90
CA HIS A 75 32.59 -20.24 4.39
C HIS A 75 32.68 -21.51 5.24
#